data_AF-A0A7S0ATA2-F1
#
_entry.id   AF-A0A7S0ATA2-F1
#
_cell.length_a   1.000
_cell.length_b   1.000
_cell.length_c   1.000
_cell.angle_alpha   90.00
_cell.angle_beta   90.00
_cell.angle_gamma   90.00
#
_symmetry.space_group_name_H-M   'P 1'
#
loop_
_entity.id
_entity.type
_entity.pdbx_description
1 polymer ?
#
loop_
_entity_poly.entity_id
_entity_poly.type
_entity_poly.pdbx_seq_one_letter_code
_entity_poly.pdbx_strand_id
1 'polypeptide(L)'
;YKCSMPPANDERMVHYGCTNVCTVVNDPIFFASATVETNRFCFYHCQPTAGGMDTPLRAAMASQHTSALYNGGSLVDAECVSIRPNMMDQAVSSDHNGRDAEAPLST
;
A
#
# COMPACT_ATOMS: atom_id res chain seq x y z
N TYR A 1 -3.17 -10.04 -9.68
CA TYR A 1 -4.50 -10.08 -9.04
C TYR A 1 -4.77 -8.71 -8.45
N LYS A 2 -5.89 -8.07 -8.80
CA LYS A 2 -6.25 -6.74 -8.28
C LYS A 2 -7.24 -6.96 -7.13
N CYS A 3 -6.76 -6.90 -5.90
CA CYS A 3 -7.62 -6.85 -4.72
C CYS A 3 -7.95 -5.38 -4.48
N SER A 4 -9.20 -4.98 -4.68
CA SER A 4 -9.70 -3.69 -4.23
C SER A 4 -10.94 -3.94 -3.39
N MET A 5 -11.01 -3.31 -2.22
CA MET A 5 -12.23 -3.32 -1.43
C MET A 5 -13.39 -2.73 -2.25
N PRO A 6 -14.61 -3.27 -2.12
CA PRO A 6 -15.81 -2.58 -2.58
C PRO A 6 -15.86 -1.16 -1.98
N PRO A 7 -16.51 -0.20 -2.66
CA PRO A 7 -16.68 1.15 -2.13
C PRO A 7 -17.32 1.17 -0.74
N ALA A 8 -17.01 2.19 0.06
CA ALA A 8 -17.67 2.39 1.34
C ALA A 8 -19.20 2.45 1.15
N ASN A 9 -19.93 1.80 2.05
CA ASN A 9 -21.40 1.66 2.04
C ASN A 9 -21.98 0.78 0.91
N ASP A 10 -21.17 -0.03 0.23
CA ASP A 10 -21.71 -1.05 -0.66
C ASP A 10 -22.47 -2.12 0.15
N GLU A 11 -23.77 -2.26 -0.09
CA GLU A 11 -24.66 -3.21 0.61
C GLU A 11 -24.16 -4.66 0.50
N ARG A 12 -23.40 -4.97 -0.55
CA ARG A 12 -22.79 -6.30 -0.74
C ARG A 12 -21.78 -6.62 0.34
N MET A 13 -21.13 -5.63 0.95
CA MET A 13 -20.20 -5.88 2.06
C MET A 13 -20.91 -6.51 3.25
N VAL A 14 -22.10 -6.01 3.59
CA VAL A 14 -22.90 -6.56 4.70
C VAL A 14 -23.48 -7.91 4.30
N HIS A 15 -24.00 -8.02 3.08
CA HIS A 15 -24.64 -9.24 2.60
C HIS A 15 -23.69 -10.45 2.53
N TYR A 16 -22.42 -10.22 2.15
CA TYR A 16 -21.40 -11.27 2.02
C TYR A 16 -20.43 -11.32 3.21
N GLY A 17 -20.63 -10.49 4.25
CA GLY A 17 -19.73 -10.42 5.40
C GLY A 17 -18.30 -10.03 5.04
N CYS A 18 -18.11 -9.20 4.00
CA CYS A 18 -16.80 -8.73 3.60
C CYS A 18 -16.20 -7.86 4.71
N THR A 19 -14.96 -8.16 5.09
CA THR A 19 -14.17 -7.34 6.02
C THR A 19 -13.03 -6.67 5.28
N ASN A 20 -12.36 -5.72 5.91
CA ASN A 20 -11.12 -5.13 5.38
C ASN A 20 -9.90 -6.05 5.53
N VAL A 21 -10.05 -7.27 6.06
CA VAL A 21 -8.97 -8.22 6.30
C VAL A 21 -9.09 -9.40 5.34
N CYS A 22 -7.98 -9.71 4.66
CA CYS A 22 -7.86 -10.81 3.72
C CYS A 22 -6.93 -11.91 4.28
N THR A 23 -7.20 -13.17 3.93
CA THR A 23 -6.24 -14.27 4.18
C THR A 23 -5.10 -14.18 3.19
N VAL A 24 -3.88 -14.31 3.68
CA VAL A 24 -2.65 -14.28 2.89
C VAL A 24 -2.30 -15.71 2.48
N VAL A 25 -2.10 -15.94 1.19
CA VAL A 25 -1.74 -17.27 0.65
C VAL A 25 -0.50 -17.14 -0.21
N ASN A 26 0.61 -17.72 0.26
CA ASN A 26 1.90 -17.74 -0.44
C ASN A 26 2.36 -16.34 -0.89
N ASP A 27 2.12 -15.32 -0.08
CA ASP A 27 2.49 -13.96 -0.42
C ASP A 27 3.99 -13.72 -0.20
N PRO A 28 4.71 -13.19 -1.21
CA PRO A 28 6.16 -13.00 -1.12
C PRO A 28 6.55 -11.84 -0.19
N ILE A 29 5.63 -10.93 0.14
CA ILE A 29 5.89 -9.74 0.96
C ILE A 29 5.50 -9.99 2.43
N PHE A 30 4.33 -10.58 2.66
CA PHE A 30 3.73 -10.82 3.97
C PHE A 30 3.72 -12.29 4.39
N PHE A 31 4.81 -13.02 4.15
CA PHE A 31 4.81 -14.46 4.39
C PHE A 31 4.66 -14.86 5.87
N ALA A 32 4.97 -13.97 6.81
CA ALA A 32 4.84 -14.22 8.25
C ALA A 32 3.43 -13.96 8.79
N SER A 33 2.53 -13.42 7.97
CA SER A 33 1.15 -13.12 8.38
C SER A 33 0.16 -14.06 7.71
N ALA A 34 -0.77 -14.62 8.48
CA ALA A 34 -1.89 -15.39 7.93
C ALA A 34 -3.00 -14.49 7.36
N THR A 35 -3.04 -13.23 7.81
CA THR A 35 -4.06 -12.26 7.43
C THR A 35 -3.47 -10.86 7.26
N VAL A 36 -3.97 -10.08 6.33
CA VAL A 36 -3.50 -8.72 6.08
C VAL A 36 -4.69 -7.79 5.83
N GLU A 37 -4.59 -6.55 6.30
CA GLU A 37 -5.55 -5.52 5.95
C GLU A 37 -5.41 -5.18 4.45
N THR A 38 -6.52 -4.95 3.77
CA THR A 38 -6.56 -4.90 2.31
C THR A 38 -5.80 -3.68 1.77
N ASN A 39 -5.95 -2.51 2.39
CA ASN A 39 -5.21 -1.32 1.98
C ASN A 39 -3.71 -1.48 2.22
N ARG A 40 -3.31 -2.15 3.29
CA ARG A 40 -1.93 -2.54 3.57
C ARG A 40 -1.40 -3.48 2.49
N PHE A 41 -2.16 -4.50 2.09
CA PHE A 41 -1.77 -5.36 0.97
C PHE A 41 -1.53 -4.53 -0.30
N CYS A 42 -2.48 -3.66 -0.65
CA CYS A 42 -2.37 -2.77 -1.81
C CYS A 42 -1.12 -1.89 -1.71
N PHE A 43 -0.89 -1.25 -0.57
CA PHE A 43 0.23 -0.34 -0.35
C PHE A 43 1.59 -0.99 -0.66
N TYR A 44 1.83 -2.21 -0.18
CA TYR A 44 3.11 -2.90 -0.41
C TYR A 44 3.21 -3.62 -1.74
N HIS A 45 2.09 -3.91 -2.41
CA HIS A 45 2.10 -4.49 -3.76
C HIS A 45 1.99 -3.44 -4.87
N CYS A 46 2.06 -2.16 -4.51
CA CYS A 46 1.85 -1.05 -5.40
C CYS A 46 3.13 -0.26 -5.70
N GLN A 47 3.32 0.08 -6.98
CA GLN A 47 4.20 1.15 -7.42
C GLN A 47 3.36 2.32 -7.97
N PRO A 48 3.57 3.56 -7.49
CA PRO A 48 2.94 4.75 -8.06
C PRO A 48 3.37 4.96 -9.52
N THR A 49 2.43 5.34 -10.40
CA THR A 49 2.72 5.64 -11.82
C THR A 49 3.13 7.08 -12.07
N ALA A 50 2.91 7.95 -11.10
CA ALA A 50 3.14 9.40 -11.18
C ALA A 50 3.74 9.93 -9.87
N GLY A 51 4.20 11.19 -9.88
CA GLY A 51 4.79 11.83 -8.70
C GLY A 51 6.26 11.51 -8.44
N GLY A 52 6.93 10.80 -9.36
CA GLY A 52 8.38 10.60 -9.37
C GLY A 52 8.92 9.68 -8.29
N MET A 53 8.07 8.85 -7.69
CA MET A 53 8.40 8.00 -6.55
C MET A 53 8.16 6.53 -6.83
N ASP A 54 9.09 5.69 -6.36
CA ASP A 54 9.07 4.25 -6.62
C ASP A 54 8.17 3.48 -5.64
N THR A 55 7.84 4.08 -4.48
CA THR A 55 6.97 3.46 -3.48
C THR A 55 5.94 4.46 -2.93
N PRO A 56 4.75 3.99 -2.53
CA PRO A 56 3.75 4.85 -1.89
C PRO A 56 4.27 5.47 -0.60
N LEU A 57 5.10 4.74 0.16
CA LEU A 57 5.75 5.24 1.37
C LEU A 57 6.63 6.47 1.09
N ARG A 58 7.49 6.39 0.07
CA ARG A 58 8.36 7.51 -0.29
C ARG A 58 7.55 8.70 -0.79
N ALA A 59 6.50 8.46 -1.57
CA ALA A 59 5.57 9.51 -2.01
C ALA A 59 4.91 10.21 -0.82
N ALA A 60 4.41 9.46 0.16
CA ALA A 60 3.83 10.02 1.38
C ALA A 60 4.84 10.85 2.17
N MET A 61 6.06 10.33 2.40
CA MET A 61 7.12 11.04 3.11
C MET A 61 7.54 12.34 2.40
N ALA A 62 7.75 12.30 1.08
CA ALA A 62 8.18 13.49 0.34
C ALA A 62 7.10 14.57 0.28
N SER A 63 5.83 14.19 0.29
CA SER A 63 4.70 15.12 0.34
C SER A 63 4.59 15.85 1.67
N GLN A 64 5.09 15.25 2.75
CA GLN A 64 5.11 15.85 4.08
C GLN A 64 6.43 16.57 4.42
N HIS A 65 7.46 16.44 3.58
CA HIS A 65 8.75 17.07 3.83
C HIS A 65 8.69 18.58 3.58
N THR A 66 9.48 19.39 4.30
CA THR A 66 9.48 20.86 4.16
C THR A 66 9.85 21.33 2.76
N SER A 67 10.64 20.52 2.02
CA SER A 67 10.94 20.79 0.60
C SER A 67 9.70 20.78 -0.30
N ALA A 68 8.62 20.10 0.12
CA ALA A 68 7.34 20.08 -0.60
C ALA A 68 6.77 21.49 -0.82
N LEU A 69 7.05 22.42 0.10
CA LEU A 69 6.66 23.83 -0.03
C LEU A 69 7.31 24.52 -1.25
N TYR A 70 8.45 24.02 -1.72
CA TYR A 70 9.22 24.60 -2.82
C TYR A 70 9.09 23.81 -4.13
N ASN A 71 8.94 22.49 -4.06
CA ASN A 71 8.89 21.61 -5.24
C ASN A 71 7.51 21.00 -5.53
N GLY A 72 6.50 21.30 -4.72
CA GLY A 72 5.13 20.78 -4.87
C GLY A 72 4.91 19.38 -4.28
N GLY A 73 5.93 18.76 -3.67
CA GLY A 73 5.83 17.44 -3.05
C GLY A 73 5.75 16.28 -4.06
N SER A 74 5.09 15.19 -3.65
CA SER A 74 4.79 14.03 -4.50
C SER A 74 3.28 13.80 -4.56
N LEU A 75 2.82 13.10 -5.59
CA LEU A 75 1.41 12.73 -5.70
C LEU A 75 1.15 11.51 -4.81
N VAL A 76 0.36 11.69 -3.76
CA VAL A 76 -0.10 10.60 -2.87
C VAL A 76 -1.33 9.88 -3.42
N ASP A 77 -1.98 10.49 -4.41
CA ASP A 77 -3.16 10.00 -5.14
C ASP A 77 -2.81 9.46 -6.53
N ALA A 78 -1.53 9.20 -6.79
CA ALA A 78 -1.08 8.62 -8.05
C ALA A 78 -1.70 7.25 -8.30
N GLU A 79 -2.00 6.96 -9.58
CA GLU A 79 -2.47 5.63 -9.95
C GLU A 79 -1.45 4.56 -9.57
N CYS A 80 -1.96 3.39 -9.22
CA CYS A 80 -1.18 2.28 -8.71
C CYS A 80 -1.06 1.17 -9.75
N VAL A 81 0.16 0.72 -10.01
CA VAL A 81 0.41 -0.53 -10.76
C VAL A 81 1.08 -1.56 -9.87
N SER A 82 0.83 -2.84 -10.13
CA SER A 82 1.48 -3.91 -9.38
C SER A 82 3.00 -3.83 -9.50
N ILE A 83 3.69 -3.97 -8.38
CA ILE A 83 5.16 -4.04 -8.35
C ILE A 83 5.63 -5.19 -9.24
N ARG A 84 6.65 -4.93 -10.05
CA ARG A 84 7.26 -5.95 -10.91
C ARG A 84 8.00 -6.99 -10.05
N PRO A 85 8.06 -8.26 -10.48
CA PRO A 85 8.70 -9.31 -9.68
C PRO A 85 10.12 -8.99 -9.22
N ASN A 86 10.92 -8.31 -10.05
CA ASN A 86 12.30 -7.93 -9.74
C ASN A 86 12.45 -6.79 -8.72
N MET A 87 11.35 -6.16 -8.29
CA MET A 87 11.33 -5.11 -7.27
C MET A 87 10.62 -5.57 -6.00
N MET A 88 10.09 -6.80 -5.99
CA MET A 88 9.28 -7.32 -4.88
C MET A 88 10.11 -7.45 -3.60
N ASP A 89 11.39 -7.80 -3.73
CA ASP A 89 12.35 -7.87 -2.62
C ASP A 89 12.50 -6.53 -1.88
N GLN A 90 12.28 -5.39 -2.55
CA GLN A 90 12.36 -4.07 -1.94
C GLN A 90 11.15 -3.76 -1.06
N ALA A 91 10.03 -4.42 -1.33
CA ALA A 91 8.80 -4.28 -0.54
C ALA A 91 8.79 -5.22 0.67
N VAL A 92 9.68 -6.22 0.72
CA VAL A 92 9.85 -7.12 1.87
C VAL A 92 10.51 -6.37 3.03
N SER A 93 9.92 -6.50 4.22
CA SER A 93 10.54 -6.07 5.48
C SER A 93 11.35 -7.21 6.10
N SER A 94 12.38 -6.88 6.87
CA SER A 94 13.23 -7.87 7.57
C SER A 94 12.48 -8.68 8.63
N ASP A 95 11.39 -8.12 9.18
CA ASP A 95 10.49 -8.80 10.11
C ASP A 95 9.28 -9.43 9.42
N HIS A 96 9.19 -9.26 8.09
CA HIS A 96 8.15 -9.81 7.22
C HIS A 96 6.73 -9.33 7.53
N ASN A 97 6.62 -8.21 8.25
CA ASN A 97 5.37 -7.55 8.59
C ASN A 97 5.29 -6.17 7.93
N GLY A 98 5.81 -6.00 6.71
CA GLY A 98 5.86 -4.67 6.09
C GLY A 98 6.64 -3.64 6.92
N ARG A 99 6.51 -2.37 6.57
CA ARG A 99 7.22 -1.23 7.18
C ARG A 99 6.24 -0.15 7.63
N ASP A 100 5.06 -0.55 8.10
CA ASP A 100 3.94 0.37 8.34
C ASP A 100 4.30 1.44 9.38
N ALA A 101 5.16 1.08 10.35
CA ALA A 101 5.67 1.99 11.37
C ALA A 101 6.54 3.13 10.81
N GLU A 102 7.09 2.98 9.60
CA GLU A 102 7.82 4.03 8.91
C GLU A 102 6.87 4.98 8.15
N ALA A 103 5.62 4.58 7.92
CA ALA A 103 4.65 5.43 7.24
C ALA A 103 4.29 6.64 8.11
N PRO A 104 4.28 7.85 7.52
CA PRO A 104 3.82 9.01 8.25
C PRO A 104 2.37 8.83 8.70
N LEU A 105 2.07 9.27 9.92
CA LEU A 105 0.70 9.25 10.44
C LEU A 105 -0.18 10.15 9.56
N SER A 106 -1.22 9.57 8.96
CA SER A 106 -2.29 10.35 8.35
C SER A 106 -3.12 10.94 9.50
N THR A 107 -3.00 12.24 9.74
CA THR A 107 -3.88 13.01 10.63
C THR A 107 -5.18 13.37 9.93
#